data_AF-A0A5C6M2T4-F1
#
_entry.id   AF-A0A5C6M2T4-F1
#
_cell.length_a   1.000
_cell.length_b   1.000
_cell.length_c   1.000
_cell.angle_alpha   90.00
_cell.angle_beta   90.00
_cell.angle_gamma   90.00
#
_symmetry.space_group_name_H-M   'P 1'
#
loop_
_entity.id
_entity.type
_entity.pdbx_description
1 polymer ?
#
loop_
_entity_poly.entity_id
_entity_poly.type
_entity_poly.pdbx_seq_one_letter_code
_entity_poly.pdbx_strand_id
1 'polypeptide(L)'
;MSDISSVLILHASDNIAVARRALRSGEDFAFGASAVTVTEPIPLFHKVAAQPIPKGSPIRKFGQPIGSAACDIAPGQWVHTHNVSLDRDRAGYQFSTELLQFPVPPARTFQGFRRRNGSAGTRNYIAVISTVNCSATTSRYVAQELARTDLSRYPNIDGVIPIVHKSGCAFAWNSDDHLLLNRTLAGFARHPNI
;
A
#
# COMPACT_ATOMS: atom_id res chain seq x y z
N MET A 1 28.37 8.14 16.88
CA MET A 1 27.40 7.44 16.01
C MET A 1 26.41 6.76 16.94
N SER A 2 25.13 7.10 16.87
CA SER A 2 24.11 6.44 17.70
C SER A 2 24.11 4.95 17.36
N ASP A 3 24.27 4.10 18.37
CA ASP A 3 24.27 2.65 18.18
C ASP A 3 22.91 2.22 17.60
N ILE A 4 22.92 1.79 16.35
CA ILE A 4 21.70 1.44 15.63
C ILE A 4 21.32 0.03 16.07
N SER A 5 20.20 -0.11 16.77
CA SER A 5 19.67 -1.40 17.23
C SER A 5 19.76 -2.47 16.14
N SER A 6 20.28 -3.66 16.51
CA SER A 6 20.42 -4.83 15.63
C SER A 6 19.09 -5.44 15.22
N VAL A 7 18.01 -5.12 15.94
CA VAL A 7 16.64 -5.56 15.66
C VAL A 7 15.65 -4.39 15.56
N LEU A 8 14.50 -4.65 14.95
CA LEU A 8 13.36 -3.75 14.86
C LEU A 8 12.12 -4.38 15.52
N ILE A 9 11.53 -3.67 16.46
CA ILE A 9 10.23 -3.99 17.05
C ILE A 9 9.22 -3.02 16.46
N LEU A 10 8.15 -3.52 15.84
CA LEU A 10 7.24 -2.70 15.04
C LEU A 10 6.05 -2.19 15.87
N HIS A 11 5.70 -2.91 16.92
CA HIS A 11 4.66 -2.52 17.86
C HIS A 11 5.01 -2.96 19.28
N ALA A 12 4.55 -2.22 20.28
CA ALA A 12 4.85 -2.49 21.69
C ALA A 12 4.32 -3.84 22.19
N SER A 13 3.32 -4.42 21.51
CA SER A 13 2.74 -5.73 21.84
C SER A 13 3.32 -6.88 21.01
N ASP A 14 4.36 -6.64 20.21
CA ASP A 14 5.04 -7.69 19.46
C ASP A 14 5.84 -8.58 20.43
N ASN A 15 5.78 -9.89 20.24
CA ASN A 15 6.56 -10.87 21.02
C ASN A 15 7.79 -11.39 20.25
N ILE A 16 8.04 -10.79 19.10
CA ILE A 16 9.19 -11.04 18.23
C ILE A 16 9.81 -9.72 17.81
N ALA A 17 11.05 -9.77 17.32
CA ALA A 17 11.70 -8.67 16.64
C ALA A 17 12.17 -9.08 15.24
N VAL A 18 12.41 -8.12 14.36
CA VAL A 18 12.94 -8.34 13.01
C VAL A 18 14.42 -7.97 12.97
N ALA A 19 15.28 -8.89 12.54
CA ALA A 19 16.70 -8.65 12.43
C ALA A 19 17.01 -7.59 11.35
N ARG A 20 17.78 -6.55 11.69
CA ARG A 20 18.22 -5.47 10.78
C ARG A 20 19.59 -5.73 10.15
N ARG A 21 20.24 -6.80 10.59
CA ARG A 21 21.43 -7.44 10.03
C ARG A 21 21.37 -8.92 10.37
N ALA A 22 22.28 -9.73 9.83
CA ALA A 22 22.45 -11.09 10.34
C ALA A 22 22.87 -11.04 11.83
N LEU A 23 22.24 -11.87 12.65
CA LEU A 23 22.57 -12.05 14.07
C LEU A 23 23.34 -13.35 14.25
N ARG A 24 24.32 -13.34 15.14
CA ARG A 24 25.12 -14.52 15.48
C ARG A 24 24.55 -15.20 16.73
N SER A 25 24.72 -16.51 16.82
CA SER A 25 24.48 -17.21 18.09
C SER A 25 25.39 -16.64 19.19
N GLY A 26 24.84 -16.48 20.40
CA GLY A 26 25.51 -15.89 21.56
C GLY A 26 25.55 -14.36 21.57
N GLU A 27 25.04 -13.69 20.53
CA GLU A 27 24.92 -12.23 20.50
C GLU A 27 23.64 -11.78 21.23
N ASP A 28 23.71 -10.68 21.97
CA ASP A 28 22.56 -10.07 22.62
C ASP A 28 21.92 -8.97 21.76
N PHE A 29 20.59 -8.85 21.84
CA PHE A 29 19.85 -7.67 21.39
C PHE A 29 18.94 -7.14 22.50
N ALA A 30 18.68 -5.83 22.48
CA ALA A 30 17.77 -5.19 23.42
C ALA A 30 16.30 -5.38 23.01
N PHE A 31 15.46 -5.72 23.98
CA PHE A 31 14.01 -5.76 23.87
C PHE A 31 13.38 -5.06 25.08
N GLY A 32 12.94 -3.82 24.88
CA GLY A 32 12.51 -2.96 25.99
C GLY A 32 13.65 -2.71 26.97
N ALA A 33 13.47 -3.07 28.24
CA ALA A 33 14.49 -2.98 29.28
C ALA A 33 15.33 -4.27 29.44
N SER A 34 15.03 -5.32 28.67
CA SER A 34 15.67 -6.64 28.77
C SER A 34 16.67 -6.87 27.64
N ALA A 35 17.70 -7.68 27.89
CA ALA A 35 18.57 -8.23 26.87
C ALA A 35 18.14 -9.67 26.54
N VAL A 36 18.18 -10.04 25.26
CA VAL A 36 17.86 -11.38 24.77
C VAL A 36 19.04 -11.92 23.97
N THR A 37 19.56 -13.07 24.39
CA THR A 37 20.66 -13.75 23.70
C THR A 37 20.13 -14.62 22.57
N VAL A 38 20.66 -14.41 21.37
CA VAL A 38 20.33 -15.18 20.17
C VAL A 38 20.89 -16.61 20.30
N THR A 39 20.06 -17.63 20.07
CA THR A 39 20.46 -19.03 20.28
C THR A 39 21.08 -19.66 19.03
N GLU A 40 20.75 -19.15 17.85
CA GLU A 40 21.18 -19.69 16.54
C GLU A 40 21.39 -18.55 15.52
N PRO A 41 22.12 -18.74 14.42
CA PRO A 41 22.27 -17.69 13.41
C PRO A 41 20.91 -17.27 12.82
N ILE A 42 20.61 -15.97 12.84
CA ILE A 42 19.36 -15.42 12.29
C ILE A 42 19.67 -14.53 11.09
N PRO A 43 19.17 -14.84 9.88
CA PRO A 43 19.44 -14.03 8.70
C PRO A 43 18.83 -12.62 8.79
N LEU A 44 19.37 -11.70 8.00
CA LEU A 44 18.80 -10.36 7.81
C LEU A 44 17.31 -10.45 7.43
N PHE A 45 16.48 -9.61 8.03
CA PHE A 45 15.01 -9.54 7.86
C PHE A 45 14.21 -10.74 8.39
N HIS A 46 14.86 -11.73 8.98
CA HIS A 46 14.15 -12.79 9.69
C HIS A 46 13.74 -12.37 11.09
N LYS A 47 12.87 -13.19 11.70
CA LYS A 47 12.23 -12.90 12.99
C LYS A 47 12.98 -13.65 14.09
N VAL A 48 13.17 -13.00 15.22
CA VAL A 48 13.71 -13.58 16.45
C VAL A 48 12.68 -13.48 17.55
N ALA A 49 12.51 -14.53 18.35
CA ALA A 49 11.65 -14.48 19.52
C ALA A 49 12.25 -13.53 20.57
N ALA A 50 11.46 -12.57 21.04
CA ALA A 50 11.94 -11.60 22.03
C ALA A 50 11.54 -11.97 23.46
N GLN A 51 10.63 -12.92 23.61
CA GLN A 51 10.15 -13.47 24.87
C GLN A 51 9.71 -14.93 24.62
N PRO A 52 9.44 -15.73 25.67
CA PRO A 52 8.93 -17.09 25.49
C PRO A 52 7.58 -17.09 24.76
N ILE A 53 7.40 -17.97 23.79
CA ILE A 53 6.14 -18.16 23.05
C ILE A 53 5.76 -19.65 23.14
N PRO A 54 4.85 -20.03 24.07
CA PRO A 54 4.40 -21.41 24.19
C PRO A 54 3.68 -21.89 22.93
N LYS A 55 3.73 -23.19 22.66
CA LYS A 55 2.99 -23.82 21.56
C LYS A 55 1.51 -23.40 21.55
N GLY A 56 0.99 -23.09 20.38
CA GLY A 56 -0.38 -22.61 20.17
C GLY A 56 -0.59 -21.13 20.47
N SER A 57 0.36 -20.46 21.15
CA SER A 57 0.26 -19.02 21.44
C SER A 57 0.42 -18.18 20.17
N PRO A 58 -0.23 -17.01 20.08
CA PRO A 58 -0.11 -16.14 18.94
C PRO A 58 1.29 -15.53 18.83
N ILE A 59 1.85 -15.58 17.63
CA ILE A 59 3.05 -14.82 17.26
C ILE A 59 2.59 -13.47 16.73
N ARG A 60 3.06 -12.38 17.35
CA ARG A 60 2.57 -11.01 17.11
C ARG A 60 3.63 -10.16 16.42
N LYS A 61 3.22 -9.53 15.32
CA LYS A 61 4.02 -8.56 14.55
C LYS A 61 3.10 -7.43 14.10
N PHE A 62 3.55 -6.17 14.18
CA PHE A 62 2.69 -5.00 13.94
C PHE A 62 1.50 -4.91 14.90
N GLY A 63 1.60 -5.51 16.07
CA GLY A 63 0.54 -5.62 17.06
C GLY A 63 -0.49 -6.72 16.77
N GLN A 64 -0.42 -7.33 15.59
CA GLN A 64 -1.41 -8.29 15.11
C GLN A 64 -0.88 -9.72 15.17
N PRO A 65 -1.72 -10.72 15.44
CA PRO A 65 -1.34 -12.12 15.33
C PRO A 65 -1.08 -12.46 13.85
N ILE A 66 0.10 -12.99 13.55
CA ILE A 66 0.50 -13.40 12.19
C ILE A 66 0.52 -14.91 11.99
N GLY A 67 0.28 -15.67 13.05
CA GLY A 67 0.29 -17.12 13.14
C GLY A 67 0.34 -17.55 14.60
N SER A 68 0.41 -18.84 14.85
CA SER A 68 0.62 -19.42 16.18
C SER A 68 1.94 -20.19 16.22
N ALA A 69 2.53 -20.35 17.40
CA ALA A 69 3.74 -21.17 17.55
C ALA A 69 3.41 -22.65 17.38
N ALA A 70 4.07 -23.35 16.45
CA ALA A 70 3.84 -24.78 16.20
C ALA A 70 4.46 -25.68 17.29
N CYS A 71 5.44 -25.15 18.01
CA CYS A 71 6.12 -25.71 19.18
C CYS A 71 6.41 -24.59 20.18
N ASP A 72 6.97 -24.92 21.34
CA ASP A 72 7.50 -23.90 22.25
C ASP A 72 8.69 -23.20 21.60
N ILE A 73 8.69 -21.86 21.63
CA ILE A 73 9.76 -21.02 21.11
C ILE A 73 10.35 -20.21 22.26
N ALA A 74 11.62 -20.47 22.60
CA ALA A 74 12.37 -19.73 23.59
C ALA A 74 12.85 -18.36 23.06
N PRO A 75 13.08 -17.36 23.94
CA PRO A 75 13.71 -16.11 23.55
C PRO A 75 15.03 -16.37 22.79
N GLY A 76 15.30 -15.58 21.76
CA GLY A 76 16.52 -15.68 20.96
C GLY A 76 16.48 -16.70 19.82
N GLN A 77 15.44 -17.53 19.73
CA GLN A 77 15.27 -18.50 18.66
C GLN A 77 14.77 -17.87 17.35
N TRP A 78 15.11 -18.54 16.24
CA TRP A 78 14.69 -18.13 14.91
C TRP A 78 13.21 -18.45 14.67
N VAL A 79 12.38 -17.43 14.45
CA VAL A 79 10.95 -17.60 14.17
C VAL A 79 10.69 -17.64 12.67
N HIS A 80 10.36 -18.81 12.14
CA HIS A 80 10.09 -19.01 10.72
C HIS A 80 9.10 -20.16 10.44
N THR A 81 8.97 -20.58 9.18
CA THR A 81 7.94 -21.51 8.71
C THR A 81 8.03 -22.89 9.35
N HIS A 82 9.19 -23.26 9.90
CA HIS A 82 9.39 -24.53 10.58
C HIS A 82 8.77 -24.55 12.00
N ASN A 83 8.56 -23.40 12.64
CA ASN A 83 8.01 -23.29 14.00
C ASN A 83 6.80 -22.35 14.11
N VAL A 84 6.25 -21.89 12.98
CA VAL A 84 5.03 -21.07 12.88
C VAL A 84 3.94 -21.88 12.18
N SER A 85 2.79 -22.05 12.81
CA SER A 85 1.56 -22.52 12.16
C SER A 85 0.73 -21.33 11.66
N LEU A 86 0.08 -21.53 10.50
CA LEU A 86 -0.87 -20.59 9.93
C LEU A 86 -2.33 -20.96 10.27
N ASP A 87 -2.56 -21.74 11.33
CA ASP A 87 -3.90 -22.05 11.82
C ASP A 87 -4.61 -20.75 12.21
N ARG A 88 -5.38 -20.24 11.25
CA ARG A 88 -6.24 -19.09 11.40
C ARG A 88 -7.59 -19.60 11.86
N ASP A 89 -7.73 -19.82 13.16
CA ASP A 89 -9.04 -19.59 13.74
C ASP A 89 -9.37 -18.13 13.49
N ARG A 90 -10.25 -17.86 12.51
CA ARG A 90 -10.81 -16.53 12.26
C ARG A 90 -11.72 -16.24 13.44
N ALA A 91 -11.12 -15.91 14.59
CA ALA A 91 -11.83 -15.37 15.73
C ALA A 91 -12.72 -14.23 15.22
N GLY A 92 -14.01 -14.30 15.57
CA GLY A 92 -15.11 -13.58 14.93
C GLY A 92 -14.74 -12.16 14.53
N TYR A 93 -14.45 -11.97 13.23
CA TYR A 93 -14.04 -10.70 12.67
C TYR A 93 -15.08 -9.62 12.99
N GLN A 94 -14.64 -8.53 13.60
CA GLN A 94 -15.52 -7.43 14.00
C GLN A 94 -15.26 -6.22 13.11
N PHE A 95 -16.33 -5.47 12.84
CA PHE A 95 -16.27 -4.24 12.06
C PHE A 95 -16.33 -3.05 13.01
N SER A 96 -15.57 -2.00 12.70
CA SER A 96 -15.68 -0.69 13.36
C SER A 96 -15.44 -0.68 14.88
N THR A 97 -14.60 -1.57 15.41
CA THR A 97 -14.29 -1.66 16.84
C THR A 97 -13.12 -0.78 17.29
N GLU A 98 -12.15 -0.52 16.42
CA GLU A 98 -10.99 0.34 16.71
C GLU A 98 -11.16 1.73 16.06
N LEU A 99 -12.07 2.54 16.63
CA LEU A 99 -12.29 3.91 16.17
C LEU A 99 -11.20 4.84 16.72
N LEU A 100 -10.20 5.12 15.89
CA LEU A 100 -9.17 6.12 16.20
C LEU A 100 -9.65 7.53 15.86
N GLN A 101 -9.57 8.44 16.83
CA GLN A 101 -9.74 9.87 16.59
C GLN A 101 -8.39 10.49 16.32
N PHE A 102 -8.20 11.02 15.11
CA PHE A 102 -7.01 11.77 14.76
C PHE A 102 -7.26 13.26 14.98
N PRO A 103 -6.25 14.02 15.45
CA PRO A 103 -6.36 15.46 15.51
C PRO A 103 -6.59 16.03 14.09
N VAL A 104 -7.46 17.02 13.99
CA VAL A 104 -7.69 17.72 12.72
C VAL A 104 -6.37 18.40 12.31
N PRO A 105 -5.79 18.05 11.14
CA PRO A 105 -4.56 18.68 10.70
C PRO A 105 -4.81 20.17 10.40
N PRO A 106 -3.81 21.04 10.60
CA PRO A 106 -3.95 22.45 10.26
C PRO A 106 -4.21 22.61 8.76
N ALA A 107 -5.01 23.61 8.40
CA ALA A 107 -5.31 23.92 7.00
C ALA A 107 -4.02 24.21 6.22
N ARG A 108 -3.89 23.60 5.04
CA ARG A 108 -2.79 23.82 4.10
C ARG A 108 -3.34 24.23 2.75
N THR A 109 -2.55 24.99 2.00
CA THR A 109 -2.91 25.45 0.65
C THR A 109 -1.86 24.98 -0.36
N PHE A 110 -2.26 24.92 -1.63
CA PHE A 110 -1.37 24.67 -2.76
C PHE A 110 -1.85 25.47 -3.97
N GLN A 111 -0.93 25.78 -4.90
CA GLN A 111 -1.28 26.42 -6.17
C GLN A 111 -1.83 25.35 -7.13
N GLY A 112 -3.09 25.50 -7.56
CA GLY A 112 -3.76 24.52 -8.41
C GLY A 112 -4.78 25.15 -9.35
N PHE A 113 -5.27 24.35 -10.30
CA PHE A 113 -6.25 24.76 -11.32
C PHE A 113 -7.66 24.58 -10.78
N ARG A 114 -8.27 25.68 -10.30
CA ARG A 114 -9.63 25.66 -9.76
C ARG A 114 -10.67 25.38 -10.85
N ARG A 115 -11.54 24.40 -10.63
CA ARG A 115 -12.64 24.02 -11.53
C ARG A 115 -13.96 24.62 -11.07
N ARG A 116 -14.91 24.76 -12.00
CA ARG A 116 -16.25 25.33 -11.73
C ARG A 116 -17.02 24.57 -10.65
N ASN A 117 -16.82 23.26 -10.55
CA ASN A 117 -17.45 22.39 -9.55
C ASN A 117 -16.80 22.47 -8.15
N GLY A 118 -15.81 23.35 -7.94
CA GLY A 118 -15.12 23.52 -6.67
C GLY A 118 -13.91 22.62 -6.46
N SER A 119 -13.68 21.61 -7.31
CA SER A 119 -12.45 20.81 -7.28
C SER A 119 -11.23 21.59 -7.79
N ALA A 120 -10.04 21.09 -7.51
CA ALA A 120 -8.79 21.67 -7.99
C ALA A 120 -7.88 20.59 -8.59
N GLY A 121 -7.35 20.86 -9.79
CA GLY A 121 -6.34 20.05 -10.43
C GLY A 121 -4.92 20.46 -10.01
N THR A 122 -4.01 19.49 -9.97
CA THR A 122 -2.56 19.72 -9.85
C THR A 122 -1.88 19.89 -11.21
N ARG A 123 -2.63 19.58 -12.28
CA ARG A 123 -2.24 19.70 -13.68
C ARG A 123 -3.44 20.19 -14.50
N ASN A 124 -3.19 20.65 -15.72
CA ASN A 124 -4.18 21.13 -16.67
C ASN A 124 -3.95 20.52 -18.05
N TYR A 125 -4.45 19.31 -18.22
CA TYR A 125 -4.41 18.56 -19.47
C TYR A 125 -5.68 18.76 -20.29
N ILE A 126 -5.59 18.51 -21.59
CA ILE A 126 -6.75 18.27 -22.44
C ILE A 126 -6.87 16.75 -22.65
N ALA A 127 -8.03 16.18 -22.34
CA ALA A 127 -8.29 14.77 -22.63
C ALA A 127 -9.12 14.59 -23.90
N VAL A 128 -8.66 13.70 -24.78
CA VAL A 128 -9.44 13.19 -25.91
C VAL A 128 -10.01 11.84 -25.51
N ILE A 129 -11.29 11.82 -25.12
CA ILE A 129 -11.93 10.64 -24.54
C ILE A 129 -12.70 9.86 -25.61
N SER A 130 -12.29 8.62 -25.84
CA SER A 130 -13.01 7.66 -26.66
C SER A 130 -14.18 7.05 -25.89
N THR A 131 -15.40 7.27 -26.38
CA THR A 131 -16.62 6.65 -25.85
C THR A 131 -16.89 5.26 -26.41
N VAL A 132 -16.23 4.91 -27.52
CA VAL A 132 -16.29 3.58 -28.16
C VAL A 132 -14.90 3.15 -28.60
N ASN A 133 -14.63 1.83 -28.58
CA ASN A 133 -13.33 1.28 -28.94
C ASN A 133 -12.92 1.61 -30.38
N CYS A 134 -13.88 1.71 -31.31
CA CYS A 134 -13.61 2.08 -32.71
C CYS A 134 -12.94 3.45 -32.85
N SER A 135 -13.15 4.37 -31.90
CA SER A 135 -12.54 5.69 -31.90
C SER A 135 -11.15 5.74 -31.24
N ALA A 136 -10.70 4.64 -30.61
CA ALA A 136 -9.48 4.63 -29.81
C ALA A 136 -8.24 4.99 -30.63
N THR A 137 -8.13 4.47 -31.85
CA THR A 137 -7.01 4.78 -32.75
C THR A 137 -7.01 6.25 -33.16
N THR A 138 -8.18 6.79 -33.53
CA THR A 138 -8.33 8.21 -33.87
C THR A 138 -7.95 9.13 -32.70
N SER A 139 -8.44 8.84 -31.49
CA SER A 139 -8.09 9.65 -30.30
C SER A 139 -6.60 9.64 -30.01
N ARG A 140 -5.92 8.49 -30.19
CA ARG A 140 -4.46 8.42 -30.05
C ARG A 140 -3.75 9.30 -31.07
N TYR A 141 -4.14 9.24 -32.34
CA TYR A 141 -3.53 10.08 -33.37
C TYR A 141 -3.77 11.56 -33.10
N VAL A 142 -4.98 11.97 -32.73
CA VAL A 142 -5.26 13.37 -32.36
C VAL A 142 -4.36 13.85 -31.23
N ALA A 143 -4.25 13.08 -30.14
CA ALA A 143 -3.40 13.46 -29.03
C ALA A 143 -1.91 13.51 -29.41
N GLN A 144 -1.43 12.57 -30.24
CA GLN A 144 -0.05 12.54 -30.73
C GLN A 144 0.29 13.75 -31.60
N GLU A 145 -0.59 14.10 -32.55
CA GLU A 145 -0.38 15.24 -33.44
C GLU A 145 -0.43 16.57 -32.68
N LEU A 146 -1.34 16.71 -31.71
CA LEU A 146 -1.40 17.89 -30.85
C LEU A 146 -0.18 17.99 -29.91
N ALA A 147 0.34 16.87 -29.42
CA ALA A 147 1.55 16.86 -28.61
C ALA A 147 2.82 17.23 -29.41
N ARG A 148 2.83 17.04 -30.73
CA ARG A 148 3.91 17.48 -31.64
C ARG A 148 3.79 18.95 -32.03
N THR A 149 2.62 19.54 -31.86
CA THR A 149 2.38 20.95 -32.18
C THR A 149 3.04 21.85 -31.15
N ASP A 150 3.47 23.04 -31.56
CA ASP A 150 3.99 24.04 -30.63
C ASP A 150 2.86 24.58 -29.72
N LEU A 151 2.84 24.11 -28.48
CA LEU A 151 1.92 24.58 -27.44
C LEU A 151 2.45 25.81 -26.69
N SER A 152 3.54 26.45 -27.13
CA SER A 152 4.11 27.65 -26.49
C SER A 152 3.09 28.79 -26.33
N ARG A 153 2.12 28.87 -27.24
CA ARG A 153 0.99 29.84 -27.18
C ARG A 153 -0.01 29.54 -26.05
N TYR A 154 0.05 28.35 -25.46
CA TYR A 154 -0.84 27.86 -24.41
C TYR A 154 -0.05 27.38 -23.17
N PRO A 155 0.65 28.28 -22.46
CA PRO A 155 1.55 27.91 -21.35
C PRO A 155 0.83 27.28 -20.15
N ASN A 156 -0.50 27.39 -20.09
CA ASN A 156 -1.32 26.80 -19.04
C ASN A 156 -1.74 25.36 -19.35
N ILE A 157 -1.39 24.80 -20.51
CA ILE A 157 -1.73 23.43 -20.90
C ILE A 157 -0.51 22.55 -20.71
N ASP A 158 -0.60 21.58 -19.80
CA ASP A 158 0.48 20.63 -19.52
C ASP A 158 0.62 19.56 -20.61
N GLY A 159 -0.43 19.36 -21.41
CA GLY A 159 -0.40 18.48 -22.58
C GLY A 159 -1.78 17.99 -23.01
N VAL A 160 -1.77 17.11 -24.02
CA VAL A 160 -2.97 16.45 -24.54
C VAL A 160 -2.82 14.94 -24.38
N ILE A 161 -3.81 14.28 -23.80
CA ILE A 161 -3.77 12.84 -23.54
C ILE A 161 -4.97 12.11 -24.16
N PRO A 162 -4.77 10.93 -24.76
CA PRO A 162 -5.87 10.10 -25.22
C PRO A 162 -6.36 9.19 -24.07
N ILE A 163 -7.65 9.28 -23.74
CA ILE A 163 -8.30 8.34 -22.82
C ILE A 163 -9.08 7.33 -23.66
N VAL A 164 -8.53 6.12 -23.75
CA VAL A 164 -9.03 5.07 -24.65
C VAL A 164 -9.28 3.78 -23.88
N HIS A 165 -10.28 3.01 -24.31
CA HIS A 165 -10.57 1.69 -23.77
C HIS A 165 -10.51 0.64 -24.87
N LYS A 166 -10.32 -0.63 -24.48
CA LYS A 166 -10.30 -1.79 -25.40
C LYS A 166 -11.60 -2.61 -25.35
N SER A 167 -12.53 -2.21 -24.48
CA SER A 167 -13.82 -2.86 -24.29
C SER A 167 -14.62 -2.84 -25.60
N GLY A 168 -15.03 -4.02 -26.09
CA GLY A 168 -15.79 -4.15 -27.33
C GLY A 168 -17.19 -3.51 -27.23
N CYS A 169 -17.85 -3.27 -28.34
CA CYS A 169 -19.20 -2.69 -28.33
C CYS A 169 -20.30 -3.69 -27.98
N ALA A 170 -19.99 -4.99 -27.90
CA ALA A 170 -20.93 -6.08 -27.70
C ALA A 170 -21.23 -6.37 -26.21
N PHE A 171 -21.41 -5.33 -25.41
CA PHE A 171 -21.96 -5.51 -24.06
C PHE A 171 -23.48 -5.55 -24.13
N ALA A 172 -24.09 -6.38 -23.28
CA ALA A 172 -25.50 -6.19 -23.00
C ALA A 172 -25.68 -4.82 -22.35
N TRP A 173 -26.66 -4.05 -22.84
CA TRP A 173 -26.98 -2.75 -22.26
C TRP A 173 -27.28 -2.93 -20.76
N ASN A 174 -26.72 -2.04 -19.94
CA ASN A 174 -26.87 -2.06 -18.48
C ASN A 174 -26.28 -3.30 -17.76
N SER A 175 -25.45 -4.11 -18.43
CA SER A 175 -24.63 -5.12 -17.75
C SER A 175 -23.57 -4.51 -16.84
N ASP A 176 -23.02 -5.32 -15.94
CA ASP A 176 -21.94 -4.90 -15.04
C ASP A 176 -20.72 -4.35 -15.79
N ASP A 177 -20.34 -4.97 -16.92
CA ASP A 177 -19.24 -4.50 -17.76
C ASP A 177 -19.53 -3.14 -18.40
N HIS A 178 -20.75 -2.94 -18.88
CA HIS A 178 -21.20 -1.67 -19.44
C HIS A 178 -21.18 -0.57 -18.37
N LEU A 179 -21.72 -0.86 -17.18
CA LEU A 179 -21.76 0.09 -16.06
C LEU A 179 -20.37 0.40 -15.50
N LEU A 180 -19.47 -0.58 -15.44
CA LEU A 180 -18.08 -0.40 -15.06
C LEU A 180 -17.35 0.52 -16.03
N LEU A 181 -17.47 0.27 -17.33
CA LEU A 181 -16.86 1.10 -18.37
C LEU A 181 -17.39 2.54 -18.29
N ASN A 182 -18.70 2.71 -18.21
CA ASN A 182 -19.32 4.02 -18.14
C ASN A 182 -18.85 4.79 -16.89
N ARG A 183 -18.87 4.16 -15.71
CA ARG A 183 -18.39 4.77 -14.47
C ARG A 183 -16.91 5.15 -14.55
N THR A 184 -16.10 4.31 -15.21
CA THR A 184 -14.66 4.56 -15.40
C THR A 184 -14.43 5.77 -16.31
N LEU A 185 -15.07 5.81 -17.49
CA LEU A 185 -14.95 6.93 -18.43
C LEU A 185 -15.50 8.23 -17.85
N ALA A 186 -16.64 8.18 -17.14
CA ALA A 186 -17.20 9.32 -16.43
C ALA A 186 -16.27 9.82 -15.32
N GLY A 187 -15.56 8.92 -14.63
CA GLY A 187 -14.53 9.25 -13.65
C GLY A 187 -13.36 10.00 -14.28
N PHE A 188 -12.85 9.53 -15.42
CA PHE A 188 -11.83 10.26 -16.19
C PHE A 188 -12.33 11.63 -16.63
N ALA A 189 -13.53 11.70 -17.24
CA ALA A 189 -14.13 12.94 -17.73
C ALA A 189 -14.37 14.00 -16.65
N ARG A 190 -14.45 13.61 -15.38
CA ARG A 190 -14.64 14.50 -14.22
C ARG A 190 -13.37 14.72 -13.40
N HIS A 191 -12.24 14.14 -13.82
CA HIS A 191 -10.99 14.25 -13.09
C HIS A 191 -10.52 15.71 -13.09
N PRO A 192 -10.18 16.32 -11.94
CA PRO A 192 -9.83 17.76 -11.87
C PRO A 192 -8.60 18.19 -12.69
N ASN A 193 -7.81 17.25 -13.19
CA ASN A 193 -6.62 17.53 -14.00
C ASN A 193 -6.92 17.72 -15.50
N ILE A 194 -8.17 17.52 -15.93
CA ILE A 194 -8.61 17.74 -17.30
C ILE A 194 -9.81 18.69 -17.35
#